data_AF-A0A1M5HJY5-F1
#
_entry.id   AF-A0A1M5HJY5-F1
#
_cell.length_a   1.000
_cell.length_b   1.000
_cell.length_c   1.000
_cell.angle_alpha   90.00
_cell.angle_beta   90.00
_cell.angle_gamma   90.00
#
_symmetry.space_group_name_H-M   'P 1'
#
loop_
_entity.id
_entity.type
_entity.pdbx_description
1 polymer ?
#
loop_
_entity_poly.entity_id
_entity_poly.type
_entity_poly.pdbx_seq_one_letter_code
_entity_poly.pdbx_strand_id
1 'polypeptide(L)'
;MNSTNERMKWILFWSFLIPFLLAVFGTLASVFLGFGSPTQNERELLVTAFLVELAACIIALFYSIFGLKRSANDSEQIENSKLESKVEELDSKILLLVERLNEYSNPSQLSEVNIPERTSERPNFIQELFPHLDIIAKVTTPPPFDIEEYTIHPTWGEIGEDIDSAKPYERTSKRENYVGLKVQWICTYENYYSSNNQQILNLNGDRTMHSITAVLKEGLDITRLKTMDKLSPMWVAGQIKDIEGIGLTLEQVEFKPIQIE
;
A
#
# COMPACT_ATOMS: atom_id res chain seq x y z
N MET A 1 -5.75 -18.98 2.34
CA MET A 1 -5.25 -20.37 2.15
C MET A 1 -3.95 -20.52 2.95
N ASN A 2 -4.03 -20.48 4.30
CA ASN A 2 -2.86 -20.16 5.16
C ASN A 2 -2.39 -21.31 6.07
N SER A 3 -3.09 -22.45 6.09
CA SER A 3 -2.82 -23.54 7.04
C SER A 3 -1.54 -24.33 6.75
N THR A 4 -1.08 -24.36 5.49
CA THR A 4 0.10 -25.15 5.09
C THR A 4 1.41 -24.51 5.55
N ASN A 5 1.52 -23.17 5.49
CA ASN A 5 2.72 -22.45 5.91
C ASN A 5 2.91 -22.46 7.43
N GLU A 6 1.83 -22.34 8.21
CA GLU A 6 1.91 -22.43 9.67
C GLU A 6 2.26 -23.85 10.13
N ARG A 7 1.66 -24.87 9.51
CA ARG A 7 1.99 -26.27 9.80
C ARG A 7 3.46 -26.58 9.48
N MET A 8 4.00 -26.04 8.40
CA MET A 8 5.41 -26.24 8.03
C MET A 8 6.37 -25.58 9.04
N LYS A 9 6.07 -24.38 9.52
CA LYS A 9 6.85 -23.70 10.58
C LYS A 9 6.84 -24.48 11.89
N TRP A 10 5.68 -25.00 12.28
CA TRP A 10 5.55 -25.80 13.51
C TRP A 10 6.29 -27.14 13.42
N ILE A 11 6.23 -27.82 12.27
CA ILE A 11 6.98 -29.07 12.06
C ILE A 11 8.49 -28.83 12.16
N LEU A 12 8.98 -27.74 11.55
CA LEU A 12 10.40 -27.37 11.62
C LEU A 12 10.80 -27.02 13.07
N PHE A 13 9.95 -26.30 13.81
CA PHE A 13 10.18 -26.01 15.22
C PHE A 13 10.32 -27.28 16.07
N TRP A 14 9.36 -28.23 15.93
CA TRP A 14 9.40 -29.50 16.67
C TRP A 14 10.59 -30.37 16.26
N SER A 15 10.99 -30.36 14.98
CA SER A 15 12.14 -31.14 14.51
C SER A 15 13.47 -30.63 15.06
N PHE A 16 13.57 -29.35 15.41
CA PHE A 16 14.76 -28.78 16.05
C PHE A 16 14.71 -28.88 17.58
N LEU A 17 13.54 -28.70 18.19
CA LEU A 17 13.39 -28.67 19.65
C LEU A 17 13.66 -30.04 20.31
N ILE A 18 13.14 -31.12 19.72
CA ILE A 18 13.26 -32.47 20.28
C ILE A 18 14.73 -32.93 20.36
N PRO A 19 15.53 -32.90 19.27
CA PRO A 19 16.95 -33.28 19.36
C PRO A 19 17.76 -32.32 20.24
N PHE A 20 17.42 -31.03 20.26
CA PHE A 20 18.08 -30.06 21.13
C PHE A 20 17.87 -30.39 22.62
N LEU A 21 16.63 -30.68 23.03
CA LEU A 21 16.35 -31.10 24.41
C LEU A 21 17.09 -32.40 24.76
N LEU A 22 17.12 -33.38 23.85
CA LEU A 22 17.89 -34.61 24.04
C LEU A 22 19.39 -34.34 24.23
N ALA A 23 19.98 -33.43 23.44
CA ALA A 23 21.38 -33.04 23.56
C ALA A 23 21.65 -32.33 24.91
N VAL A 24 20.81 -31.36 25.30
CA VAL A 24 20.90 -30.65 26.58
C VAL A 24 20.78 -31.60 27.77
N PHE A 25 19.81 -32.51 27.76
CA PHE A 25 19.66 -33.50 28.82
C PHE A 25 20.82 -34.49 28.85
N GLY A 26 21.36 -34.87 27.70
CA GLY A 26 22.55 -35.72 27.60
C GLY A 26 23.79 -35.07 28.19
N THR A 27 24.05 -33.80 27.87
CA THR A 27 25.19 -33.06 28.43
C THR A 27 25.02 -32.80 29.91
N LEU A 28 23.82 -32.43 30.38
CA LEU A 28 23.54 -32.31 31.82
C LEU A 28 23.76 -33.63 32.57
N ALA A 29 23.29 -34.76 31.99
CA ALA A 29 23.47 -36.07 32.60
C ALA A 29 24.94 -36.49 32.68
N SER A 30 25.73 -36.23 31.64
CA SER A 30 27.17 -36.53 31.68
C SER A 30 27.92 -35.65 32.70
N VAL A 31 27.60 -34.36 32.76
CA VAL A 31 28.31 -33.39 33.61
C VAL A 31 27.91 -33.50 35.08
N PHE A 32 26.61 -33.59 35.40
CA PHE A 32 26.11 -33.56 36.78
C PHE A 32 25.90 -34.95 37.40
N LEU A 33 25.48 -35.96 36.62
CA LEU A 33 25.27 -37.32 37.12
C LEU A 33 26.54 -38.19 36.96
N GLY A 34 27.58 -37.69 36.29
CA GLY A 34 28.88 -38.36 36.20
C GLY A 34 28.91 -39.59 35.31
N PHE A 35 27.90 -39.76 34.45
CA PHE A 35 27.91 -40.82 33.43
C PHE A 35 29.11 -40.62 32.48
N GLY A 36 29.99 -41.63 32.44
CA GLY A 36 31.16 -41.66 31.55
C GLY A 36 32.50 -41.20 32.17
N SER A 37 32.54 -40.87 33.47
CA SER A 37 33.78 -40.46 34.18
C SER A 37 34.65 -39.42 33.44
N PRO A 38 34.10 -38.29 32.95
CA PRO A 38 34.87 -37.32 32.20
C PRO A 38 35.88 -36.61 33.11
N THR A 39 37.12 -36.48 32.63
CA THR A 39 38.21 -35.77 33.31
C THR A 39 37.91 -34.27 33.42
N GLN A 40 38.55 -33.55 34.36
CA GLN A 40 38.26 -32.13 34.62
C GLN A 40 38.41 -31.24 33.36
N ASN A 41 39.40 -31.52 32.51
CA ASN A 41 39.59 -30.79 31.24
C ASN A 41 38.50 -31.11 30.20
N GLU A 42 38.02 -32.35 30.14
CA GLU A 42 36.93 -32.73 29.22
C GLU A 42 35.60 -32.10 29.62
N ARG A 43 35.35 -31.93 30.93
CA ARG A 43 34.15 -31.26 31.44
C ARG A 43 34.10 -29.79 31.04
N GLU A 44 35.22 -29.07 31.16
CA GLU A 44 35.28 -27.65 30.80
C GLU A 44 35.08 -27.45 29.29
N LEU A 45 35.67 -28.33 28.47
CA LEU A 45 35.49 -28.32 27.01
C LEU A 45 34.03 -28.64 26.63
N LEU A 46 33.41 -29.65 27.26
CA LEU A 46 32.00 -30.00 27.07
C LEU A 46 31.07 -28.85 27.42
N VAL A 47 31.30 -28.17 28.54
CA VAL A 47 30.49 -27.02 28.96
C VAL A 47 30.66 -25.84 28.01
N THR A 48 31.87 -25.58 27.54
CA THR A 48 32.14 -24.49 26.58
C THR A 48 31.50 -24.77 25.22
N ALA A 49 31.64 -25.99 24.71
CA ALA A 49 31.01 -26.43 23.47
C ALA A 49 29.48 -26.34 23.58
N PHE A 50 28.91 -26.77 24.71
CA PHE A 50 27.49 -26.67 24.99
C PHE A 50 26.99 -25.22 25.00
N LEU A 51 27.73 -24.29 25.62
CA LEU A 51 27.37 -22.86 25.63
C LEU A 51 27.40 -22.24 24.23
N VAL A 52 28.38 -22.60 23.41
CA VAL A 52 28.49 -22.12 22.02
C VAL A 52 27.34 -22.68 21.17
N GLU A 53 27.01 -23.96 21.33
CA GLU A 53 25.88 -24.59 20.63
C GLU A 53 24.55 -23.98 21.07
N LEU A 54 24.37 -23.73 22.38
CA LEU A 54 23.19 -23.05 22.91
C LEU A 54 23.06 -21.63 22.34
N ALA A 55 24.14 -20.88 22.25
CA ALA A 55 24.15 -19.54 21.66
C ALA A 55 23.79 -19.58 20.17
N ALA A 56 24.34 -20.52 19.40
CA ALA A 56 24.01 -20.71 17.99
C ALA A 56 22.53 -21.10 17.79
N CYS A 57 22.01 -22.00 18.63
CA CYS A 57 20.59 -22.38 18.62
C CYS A 57 19.67 -21.21 18.96
N ILE A 58 20.03 -20.38 19.95
CA ILE A 58 19.28 -19.17 20.29
C ILE A 58 19.30 -18.22 19.09
N ILE A 59 20.46 -17.94 18.49
CA ILE A 59 20.56 -17.06 17.32
C ILE A 59 19.73 -17.60 16.14
N ALA A 60 19.75 -18.91 15.88
CA ALA A 60 18.94 -19.53 14.84
C ALA A 60 17.43 -19.50 15.14
N LEU A 61 17.04 -19.68 16.41
CA LEU A 61 15.65 -19.51 16.88
C LEU A 61 15.20 -18.06 16.72
N PHE A 62 16.05 -17.09 17.07
CA PHE A 62 15.78 -15.68 16.83
C PHE A 62 15.68 -15.41 15.33
N TYR A 63 16.55 -15.97 14.49
CA TYR A 63 16.47 -15.81 13.04
C TYR A 63 15.21 -16.45 12.43
N SER A 64 14.75 -17.57 13.00
CA SER A 64 13.55 -18.31 12.58
C SER A 64 12.25 -17.64 13.06
N ILE A 65 12.21 -17.16 14.30
CA ILE A 65 11.06 -16.50 14.94
C ILE A 65 10.93 -15.04 14.50
N PHE A 66 12.04 -14.30 14.48
CA PHE A 66 12.05 -12.89 14.07
C PHE A 66 12.24 -12.71 12.57
N GLY A 67 12.42 -13.79 11.81
CA GLY A 67 12.34 -13.82 10.36
C GLY A 67 12.85 -12.53 9.73
N LEU A 68 14.18 -12.31 9.78
CA LEU A 68 14.86 -11.20 9.09
C LEU A 68 14.85 -11.43 7.57
N LYS A 69 13.67 -11.70 7.04
CA LYS A 69 13.30 -11.49 5.66
C LYS A 69 12.21 -10.43 5.77
N ARG A 70 12.60 -9.16 5.61
CA ARG A 70 11.69 -8.05 5.34
C ARG A 70 10.68 -8.58 4.34
N SER A 71 9.48 -8.86 4.81
CA SER A 71 8.64 -9.82 4.14
C SER A 71 8.08 -9.13 2.91
N ALA A 72 8.33 -9.71 1.73
CA ALA A 72 7.51 -9.42 0.57
C ALA A 72 6.02 -9.58 0.91
N ASN A 73 5.70 -10.40 1.93
CA ASN A 73 4.36 -10.59 2.47
C ASN A 73 3.74 -9.35 3.14
N ASP A 74 4.49 -8.41 3.71
CA ASP A 74 3.89 -7.18 4.28
C ASP A 74 3.54 -6.19 3.16
N SER A 75 4.36 -6.14 2.10
CA SER A 75 4.01 -5.43 0.86
C SER A 75 2.83 -6.11 0.17
N GLU A 76 2.87 -7.44 -0.01
CA GLU A 76 1.81 -8.22 -0.62
C GLU A 76 0.53 -8.24 0.22
N GLN A 77 0.58 -8.16 1.55
CA GLN A 77 -0.62 -8.12 2.39
C GLN A 77 -1.24 -6.71 2.39
N ILE A 78 -0.42 -5.65 2.30
CA ILE A 78 -0.90 -4.29 2.08
C ILE A 78 -1.44 -4.15 0.65
N GLU A 79 -0.76 -4.70 -0.36
CA GLU A 79 -1.21 -4.71 -1.76
C GLU A 79 -2.47 -5.56 -1.93
N ASN A 80 -2.56 -6.75 -1.31
CA ASN A 80 -3.74 -7.59 -1.37
C ASN A 80 -4.92 -6.97 -0.63
N SER A 81 -4.74 -6.34 0.53
CA SER A 81 -5.84 -5.61 1.19
C SER A 81 -6.25 -4.36 0.43
N LYS A 82 -5.31 -3.69 -0.26
CA LYS A 82 -5.59 -2.59 -1.20
C LYS A 82 -6.29 -3.11 -2.46
N LEU A 83 -5.97 -4.30 -2.95
CA LEU A 83 -6.66 -4.95 -4.07
C LEU A 83 -8.06 -5.42 -3.66
N GLU A 84 -8.22 -6.04 -2.49
CA GLU A 84 -9.51 -6.52 -1.98
C GLU A 84 -10.48 -5.35 -1.78
N SER A 85 -10.03 -4.26 -1.14
CA SER A 85 -10.84 -3.05 -1.01
C SER A 85 -11.21 -2.42 -2.36
N LYS A 86 -10.28 -2.43 -3.33
CA LYS A 86 -10.59 -1.98 -4.70
C LYS A 86 -11.54 -2.92 -5.44
N VAL A 87 -11.43 -4.23 -5.24
CA VAL A 87 -12.34 -5.23 -5.83
C VAL A 87 -13.74 -5.08 -5.26
N GLU A 88 -13.88 -4.86 -3.95
CA GLU A 88 -15.16 -4.61 -3.30
C GLU A 88 -15.78 -3.27 -3.79
N GLU A 89 -14.95 -2.24 -3.96
CA GLU A 89 -15.38 -0.98 -4.58
C GLU A 89 -15.84 -1.19 -6.03
N LEU A 90 -15.07 -1.94 -6.84
CA LEU A 90 -15.41 -2.28 -8.23
C LEU A 90 -16.70 -3.09 -8.32
N ASP A 91 -16.89 -4.08 -7.46
CA ASP A 91 -18.11 -4.90 -7.40
C ASP A 91 -19.34 -4.06 -7.06
N SER A 92 -19.22 -3.13 -6.10
CA SER A 92 -20.30 -2.19 -5.78
C SER A 92 -20.67 -1.29 -6.97
N LYS A 93 -19.67 -0.84 -7.75
CA LYS A 93 -19.87 -0.03 -8.95
C LYS A 93 -20.47 -0.84 -10.11
N ILE A 94 -20.08 -2.10 -10.26
CA ILE A 94 -20.68 -3.04 -11.23
C ILE A 94 -22.14 -3.32 -10.86
N LEU A 95 -22.44 -3.49 -9.58
CA LEU A 95 -23.81 -3.74 -9.14
C LEU A 95 -24.73 -2.54 -9.46
N LEU A 96 -24.27 -1.31 -9.20
CA LEU A 96 -24.98 -0.09 -9.61
C LEU A 96 -25.14 0.02 -11.14
N LEU A 97 -24.12 -0.37 -11.91
CA LEU A 97 -24.20 -0.45 -13.38
C LEU A 97 -25.27 -1.43 -13.86
N VAL A 98 -25.30 -2.63 -13.27
CA VAL A 98 -26.23 -3.69 -13.62
C VAL A 98 -27.66 -3.32 -13.22
N GLU A 99 -27.87 -2.75 -12.04
CA GLU A 99 -29.18 -2.29 -11.57
C GLU A 99 -29.76 -1.24 -12.53
N ARG A 100 -28.96 -0.24 -12.91
CA ARG A 100 -29.40 0.79 -13.85
C ARG A 100 -29.61 0.24 -15.26
N LEU A 101 -28.77 -0.69 -15.75
CA LEU A 101 -28.99 -1.37 -17.04
C LEU A 101 -30.28 -2.20 -17.06
N ASN A 102 -30.64 -2.80 -15.92
CA ASN A 102 -31.90 -3.54 -15.78
C ASN A 102 -33.11 -2.59 -15.77
N GLU A 103 -32.96 -1.39 -15.20
CA GLU A 103 -33.94 -0.31 -15.30
C GLU A 103 -34.18 0.14 -16.75
N TYR A 104 -33.12 0.20 -17.57
CA TYR A 104 -33.22 0.47 -19.03
C TYR A 104 -33.70 -0.73 -19.87
N SER A 105 -33.63 -1.96 -19.33
CA SER A 105 -34.00 -3.19 -20.06
C SER A 105 -35.45 -3.61 -19.91
N ASN A 106 -36.28 -2.84 -19.16
CA ASN A 106 -37.73 -3.00 -19.19
C ASN A 106 -38.29 -2.46 -20.52
N PRO A 107 -38.79 -3.30 -21.45
CA PRO A 107 -39.25 -2.85 -22.77
C PRO A 107 -40.63 -2.18 -22.75
N SER A 108 -41.19 -1.87 -21.58
CA SER A 108 -42.56 -1.38 -21.42
C SER A 108 -42.77 0.11 -21.76
N GLN A 109 -41.74 0.82 -22.23
CA GLN A 109 -41.86 2.24 -22.65
C GLN A 109 -41.29 2.52 -24.06
N LEU A 110 -41.33 1.54 -24.96
CA LEU A 110 -41.19 1.77 -26.40
C LEU A 110 -42.54 2.21 -26.99
N SER A 111 -43.00 3.39 -26.61
CA SER A 111 -44.05 4.11 -27.32
C SER A 111 -43.50 5.46 -27.75
N GLU A 112 -43.23 5.58 -29.05
CA GLU A 112 -43.02 6.80 -29.83
C GLU A 112 -42.48 8.02 -29.06
N VAL A 113 -41.15 8.08 -28.92
CA VAL A 113 -40.49 9.33 -28.51
C VAL A 113 -40.05 10.07 -29.76
N ASN A 114 -40.92 10.99 -30.20
CA ASN A 114 -40.53 12.23 -30.88
C ASN A 114 -39.27 12.75 -30.19
N ILE A 115 -38.15 12.90 -30.89
CA ILE A 115 -36.91 13.46 -30.36
C ILE A 115 -37.16 14.93 -30.05
N PRO A 116 -37.26 15.38 -28.77
CA PRO A 116 -37.08 16.78 -28.47
C PRO A 116 -35.57 16.96 -28.23
N GLU A 117 -34.97 17.97 -28.84
CA GLU A 117 -33.71 18.52 -28.37
C GLU A 117 -33.85 18.82 -26.86
N ARG A 118 -33.30 17.94 -26.01
CA ARG A 118 -33.15 18.18 -24.58
C ARG A 118 -31.69 18.48 -24.28
N THR A 119 -31.38 19.76 -24.34
CA THR A 119 -30.35 20.41 -23.53
C THR A 119 -30.47 20.02 -22.05
N SER A 120 -29.31 19.78 -21.44
CA SER A 120 -28.93 19.93 -20.03
C SER A 120 -29.87 19.37 -18.95
N GLU A 121 -29.41 18.31 -18.27
CA GLU A 121 -29.71 17.88 -16.88
C GLU A 121 -29.76 16.35 -16.78
N ARG A 122 -28.66 15.68 -17.13
CA ARG A 122 -28.37 14.36 -16.58
C ARG A 122 -27.10 14.51 -15.73
N PRO A 123 -27.10 14.15 -14.43
CA PRO A 123 -25.85 14.04 -13.71
C PRO A 123 -24.98 13.04 -14.47
N ASN A 124 -23.75 13.46 -14.82
CA ASN A 124 -22.84 12.61 -15.55
C ASN A 124 -22.62 11.36 -14.69
N PHE A 125 -22.99 10.17 -15.17
CA PHE A 125 -22.81 8.91 -14.45
C PHE A 125 -21.37 8.72 -13.92
N ILE A 126 -20.38 9.24 -14.65
CA ILE A 126 -18.99 9.28 -14.23
C ILE A 126 -18.78 10.10 -12.95
N GLN A 127 -19.51 11.19 -12.75
CA GLN A 127 -19.47 12.00 -11.53
C GLN A 127 -20.10 11.27 -10.33
N GLU A 128 -21.13 10.44 -10.55
CA GLU A 128 -21.68 9.59 -9.48
C GLU A 128 -20.69 8.49 -9.06
N LEU A 129 -19.99 7.87 -10.01
CA LEU A 129 -18.97 6.84 -9.72
C LEU A 129 -17.66 7.39 -9.17
N PHE A 130 -17.32 8.63 -9.51
CA PHE A 130 -16.06 9.28 -9.20
C PHE A 130 -16.30 10.74 -8.77
N PRO A 131 -16.89 10.96 -7.58
CA PRO A 131 -17.24 12.30 -7.09
C PRO A 131 -16.01 13.21 -6.94
N HIS A 132 -14.83 12.64 -6.72
CA HIS A 132 -13.58 13.39 -6.60
C HIS A 132 -13.24 14.22 -7.85
N LEU A 133 -13.62 13.78 -9.05
CA LEU A 133 -13.32 14.51 -10.29
C LEU A 133 -14.06 15.84 -10.36
N ASP A 134 -15.33 15.85 -9.95
CA ASP A 134 -16.15 17.06 -9.93
C ASP A 134 -15.66 18.04 -8.85
N ILE A 135 -15.25 17.51 -7.70
CA ILE A 135 -14.65 18.30 -6.62
C ILE A 135 -13.37 18.97 -7.11
N ILE A 136 -12.43 18.21 -7.69
CA ILE A 136 -11.15 18.74 -8.19
C ILE A 136 -11.39 19.80 -9.27
N ALA A 137 -12.30 19.56 -10.21
CA ALA A 137 -12.62 20.50 -11.29
C ALA A 137 -13.25 21.83 -10.79
N LYS A 138 -13.96 21.80 -9.66
CA LYS A 138 -14.62 22.98 -9.07
C LYS A 138 -13.68 23.84 -8.21
N VAL A 139 -12.53 23.30 -7.78
CA VAL A 139 -11.57 24.04 -6.98
C VAL A 139 -10.85 25.07 -7.84
N THR A 140 -11.02 26.35 -7.50
CA THR A 140 -10.39 27.50 -8.20
C THR A 140 -9.28 28.17 -7.38
N THR A 141 -8.98 27.66 -6.20
CA THR A 141 -7.93 28.22 -5.33
C THR A 141 -6.56 28.17 -6.01
N PRO A 142 -5.74 29.22 -5.91
CA PRO A 142 -4.41 29.23 -6.52
C PRO A 142 -3.44 28.24 -5.84
N PRO A 143 -2.39 27.79 -6.56
CA PRO A 143 -1.34 26.94 -6.02
C PRO A 143 -0.67 27.60 -4.81
N PRO A 144 -0.60 26.93 -3.64
CA PRO A 144 -0.10 27.53 -2.41
C PRO A 144 1.40 27.24 -2.17
N PHE A 145 2.06 26.54 -3.10
CA PHE A 145 3.49 26.23 -3.08
C PHE A 145 4.21 26.99 -4.19
N ASP A 146 5.51 27.21 -4.02
CA ASP A 146 6.32 27.96 -4.97
C ASP A 146 6.31 27.28 -6.35
N ILE A 147 5.92 28.04 -7.37
CA ILE A 147 5.78 27.56 -8.75
C ILE A 147 7.17 27.40 -9.40
N GLU A 148 8.20 28.07 -8.87
CA GLU A 148 9.59 27.86 -9.30
C GLU A 148 10.15 26.51 -8.82
N GLU A 149 9.63 25.98 -7.70
CA GLU A 149 10.04 24.69 -7.14
C GLU A 149 9.13 23.53 -7.57
N TYR A 150 7.81 23.75 -7.60
CA TYR A 150 6.81 22.72 -7.90
C TYR A 150 5.97 23.10 -9.11
N THR A 151 5.98 22.25 -10.13
CA THR A 151 5.19 22.49 -11.34
C THR A 151 3.77 21.97 -11.21
N ILE A 152 2.80 22.67 -11.80
CA ILE A 152 1.40 22.22 -11.86
C ILE A 152 1.22 21.20 -12.97
N HIS A 153 1.97 21.38 -14.06
CA HIS A 153 1.99 20.49 -15.21
C HIS A 153 3.29 19.67 -15.24
N PRO A 154 3.23 18.44 -15.75
CA PRO A 154 2.02 17.74 -16.19
C PRO A 154 1.14 17.30 -15.00
N THR A 155 -0.16 17.18 -15.22
CA THR A 155 -1.08 16.57 -14.23
C THR A 155 -0.91 15.06 -14.21
N TRP A 156 -1.45 14.40 -13.18
CA TRP A 156 -1.42 12.94 -13.13
C TRP A 156 -2.20 12.30 -14.30
N GLY A 157 -3.34 12.89 -14.68
CA GLY A 157 -4.06 12.58 -15.92
C GLY A 157 -3.17 12.62 -17.16
N GLU A 158 -2.46 13.74 -17.37
CA GLU A 158 -1.59 13.96 -18.53
C GLU A 158 -0.43 12.96 -18.58
N ILE A 159 0.20 12.67 -17.44
CA ILE A 159 1.27 11.65 -17.33
C ILE A 159 0.71 10.27 -17.73
N GLY A 160 -0.47 9.92 -17.20
CA GLY A 160 -1.12 8.65 -17.49
C GLY A 160 -1.42 8.47 -18.98
N GLU A 161 -1.97 9.49 -19.64
CA GLU A 161 -2.26 9.47 -21.08
C GLU A 161 -0.98 9.38 -21.94
N ASP A 162 0.08 10.08 -21.55
CA ASP A 162 1.37 10.02 -22.26
C ASP A 162 2.02 8.63 -22.18
N ILE A 163 1.91 7.95 -21.03
CA ILE A 163 2.39 6.58 -20.85
C ILE A 163 1.50 5.59 -21.62
N ASP A 164 0.18 5.73 -21.54
CA ASP A 164 -0.76 4.78 -22.16
C ASP A 164 -0.71 4.83 -23.69
N SER A 165 -0.47 6.02 -24.25
CA SER A 165 -0.28 6.23 -25.70
C SER A 165 1.06 5.69 -26.22
N ALA A 166 2.04 5.45 -25.35
CA ALA A 166 3.32 4.88 -25.73
C ALA A 166 3.21 3.37 -26.05
N LYS A 167 4.11 2.89 -26.92
CA LYS A 167 4.18 1.46 -27.25
C LYS A 167 4.54 0.65 -26.00
N PRO A 168 4.05 -0.60 -25.86
CA PRO A 168 4.23 -1.37 -24.62
C PRO A 168 5.68 -1.48 -24.12
N TYR A 169 6.65 -1.58 -25.02
CA TYR A 169 8.07 -1.68 -24.68
C TYR A 169 8.72 -0.33 -24.30
N GLU A 170 8.08 0.80 -24.59
CA GLU A 170 8.56 2.16 -24.27
C GLU A 170 7.96 2.68 -22.96
N ARG A 171 6.89 2.05 -22.45
CA ARG A 171 6.16 2.50 -21.26
C ARG A 171 7.03 2.59 -20.01
N THR A 172 7.96 1.66 -19.82
CA THR A 172 8.88 1.68 -18.68
C THR A 172 9.80 2.90 -18.75
N SER A 173 10.44 3.13 -19.89
CA SER A 173 11.31 4.30 -20.09
C SER A 173 10.54 5.62 -19.96
N LYS A 174 9.29 5.67 -20.45
CA LYS A 174 8.43 6.85 -20.27
C LYS A 174 8.13 7.14 -18.80
N ARG A 175 7.83 6.13 -17.98
CA ARG A 175 7.62 6.30 -16.53
C ARG A 175 8.85 6.88 -15.85
N GLU A 176 10.03 6.34 -16.18
CA GLU A 176 11.31 6.80 -15.62
C GLU A 176 11.60 8.27 -15.93
N ASN A 177 11.13 8.81 -17.05
CA ASN A 177 11.31 10.23 -17.41
C ASN A 177 10.59 11.20 -16.46
N TYR A 178 9.53 10.75 -15.79
CA TYR A 178 8.78 11.57 -14.83
C TYR A 178 9.29 11.42 -13.40
N VAL A 179 10.10 10.39 -13.11
CA VAL A 179 10.70 10.21 -11.80
C VAL A 179 11.65 11.36 -11.49
N GLY A 180 11.52 11.90 -10.29
CA GLY A 180 12.29 13.05 -9.81
C GLY A 180 11.63 14.40 -10.10
N LEU A 181 10.53 14.46 -10.86
CA LEU A 181 9.81 15.70 -11.11
C LEU A 181 9.09 16.18 -9.84
N LYS A 182 9.26 17.46 -9.51
CA LYS A 182 8.56 18.11 -8.39
C LYS A 182 7.25 18.70 -8.89
N VAL A 183 6.14 18.23 -8.33
CA VAL A 183 4.79 18.56 -8.78
C VAL A 183 3.95 19.09 -7.63
N GLN A 184 2.97 19.92 -7.96
CA GLN A 184 1.89 20.30 -7.05
C GLN A 184 0.53 20.15 -7.72
N TRP A 185 -0.38 19.41 -7.08
CA TRP A 185 -1.68 19.09 -7.64
C TRP A 185 -2.80 19.29 -6.61
N ILE A 186 -4.02 19.48 -7.14
CA ILE A 186 -5.24 19.41 -6.35
C ILE A 186 -5.68 17.94 -6.33
N CYS A 187 -5.82 17.40 -5.13
CA CYS A 187 -6.26 16.02 -4.91
C CYS A 187 -7.40 16.02 -3.90
N THR A 188 -8.11 14.89 -3.80
CA THR A 188 -9.04 14.66 -2.70
C THR A 188 -8.50 13.62 -1.72
N TYR A 189 -8.75 13.84 -0.44
CA TYR A 189 -8.34 12.96 0.64
C TYR A 189 -9.09 11.62 0.61
N GLU A 190 -8.38 10.51 0.77
CA GLU A 190 -8.99 9.17 0.87
C GLU A 190 -8.77 8.56 2.25
N ASN A 191 -7.51 8.38 2.67
CA ASN A 191 -7.15 7.91 4.00
C ASN A 191 -5.68 8.27 4.32
N TYR A 192 -5.31 8.14 5.59
CA TYR A 192 -3.92 8.15 6.03
C TYR A 192 -3.63 6.96 6.94
N TYR A 193 -2.39 6.49 6.93
CA TYR A 193 -1.91 5.46 7.84
C TYR A 193 -0.41 5.59 8.06
N SER A 194 0.09 4.98 9.13
CA SER A 194 1.51 4.94 9.46
C SER A 194 2.06 3.56 9.14
N SER A 195 3.16 3.48 8.38
CA SER A 195 3.85 2.23 8.07
C SER A 195 5.36 2.45 8.07
N ASN A 196 6.13 1.56 8.68
CA ASN A 196 7.60 1.62 8.72
C ASN A 196 8.17 2.99 9.17
N ASN A 197 7.59 3.59 10.22
CA ASN A 197 7.90 4.95 10.71
C ASN A 197 7.65 6.09 9.70
N GLN A 198 7.00 5.82 8.58
CA GLN A 198 6.59 6.83 7.61
C GLN A 198 5.09 7.07 7.71
N GLN A 199 4.68 8.33 7.56
CA GLN A 199 3.28 8.72 7.45
C GLN A 199 2.90 8.71 5.96
N ILE A 200 1.89 7.90 5.62
CA ILE A 200 1.44 7.70 4.24
C ILE A 200 0.03 8.25 4.10
N LEU A 201 -0.20 8.98 3.02
CA LEU A 201 -1.44 9.63 2.65
C LEU A 201 -1.90 9.08 1.30
N ASN A 202 -3.09 8.48 1.24
CA ASN A 202 -3.71 8.10 -0.04
C ASN A 202 -4.68 9.19 -0.50
N LEU A 203 -4.60 9.46 -1.80
CA LEU A 203 -5.26 10.59 -2.45
C LEU A 203 -5.86 10.13 -3.77
N ASN A 204 -7.01 10.70 -4.13
CA ASN A 204 -7.55 10.59 -5.49
C ASN A 204 -7.13 11.81 -6.31
N GLY A 205 -6.56 11.55 -7.48
CA GLY A 205 -6.16 12.57 -8.45
C GLY A 205 -7.27 12.92 -9.44
N ASP A 206 -6.88 13.57 -10.53
CA ASP A 206 -7.73 14.04 -11.63
C ASP A 206 -8.11 12.93 -12.65
N ARG A 207 -7.78 11.67 -12.36
CA ARG A 207 -7.99 10.52 -13.26
C ARG A 207 -8.79 9.40 -12.59
N THR A 208 -9.78 8.85 -13.30
CA THR A 208 -10.61 7.73 -12.81
C THR A 208 -9.77 6.49 -12.48
N MET A 209 -10.12 5.78 -11.40
CA MET A 209 -9.47 4.53 -10.98
C MET A 209 -7.96 4.62 -10.65
N HIS A 210 -7.37 5.82 -10.67
CA HIS A 210 -5.96 6.01 -10.32
C HIS A 210 -5.82 6.56 -8.90
N SER A 211 -4.76 6.14 -8.21
CA SER A 211 -4.50 6.55 -6.82
C SER A 211 -3.11 7.15 -6.69
N ILE A 212 -3.02 8.24 -5.94
CA ILE A 212 -1.75 8.86 -5.57
C ILE A 212 -1.44 8.47 -4.13
N THR A 213 -0.29 7.86 -3.91
CA THR A 213 0.23 7.53 -2.59
C THR A 213 1.34 8.51 -2.25
N ALA A 214 1.17 9.27 -1.18
CA ALA A 214 2.07 10.34 -0.77
C ALA A 214 2.77 9.97 0.55
N VAL A 215 4.10 9.98 0.53
CA VAL A 215 4.93 9.82 1.73
C VAL A 215 5.23 11.20 2.30
N LEU A 216 4.66 11.49 3.47
CA LEU A 216 4.78 12.79 4.11
C LEU A 216 6.21 13.03 4.63
N LYS A 217 6.61 14.31 4.58
CA LYS A 217 7.88 14.78 5.18
C LYS A 217 7.87 14.60 6.70
N GLU A 218 9.02 14.26 7.28
CA GLU A 218 9.15 14.15 8.73
C GLU A 218 8.89 15.49 9.43
N GLY A 219 8.21 15.45 10.58
CA GLY A 219 7.91 16.64 11.38
C GLY A 219 6.72 17.48 10.90
N LEU A 220 5.98 17.05 9.88
CA LEU A 220 4.78 17.74 9.41
C LEU A 220 3.61 17.58 10.39
N ASP A 221 2.80 18.62 10.57
CA ASP A 221 1.61 18.55 11.41
C ASP A 221 0.48 17.76 10.71
N ILE A 222 0.29 16.52 11.15
CA ILE A 222 -0.76 15.62 10.64
C ILE A 222 -2.10 15.75 11.35
N THR A 223 -2.23 16.64 12.35
CA THR A 223 -3.43 16.73 13.19
C THR A 223 -4.69 16.95 12.36
N ARG A 224 -4.59 17.77 11.31
CA ARG A 224 -5.70 18.05 10.39
C ARG A 224 -6.14 16.84 9.55
N LEU A 225 -5.22 15.92 9.21
CA LEU A 225 -5.56 14.71 8.47
C LEU A 225 -6.38 13.74 9.30
N LYS A 226 -6.21 13.76 10.63
CA LYS A 226 -6.93 12.86 11.55
C LYS A 226 -8.42 13.14 11.62
N THR A 227 -8.82 14.38 11.36
CA THR A 227 -10.21 14.85 11.45
C THR A 227 -10.80 15.16 10.08
N MET A 228 -10.10 14.81 9.00
CA MET A 228 -10.53 15.15 7.65
C MET A 228 -11.49 14.10 7.10
N ASP A 229 -12.59 14.59 6.51
CA ASP A 229 -13.56 13.72 5.86
C ASP A 229 -13.03 13.25 4.50
N LYS A 230 -13.40 12.02 4.12
CA LYS A 230 -13.12 11.49 2.78
C LYS A 230 -13.64 12.46 1.71
N LEU A 231 -12.93 12.53 0.60
CA LEU A 231 -13.19 13.42 -0.54
C LEU A 231 -12.93 14.92 -0.29
N SER A 232 -12.44 15.30 0.89
CA SER A 232 -12.06 16.71 1.13
C SER A 232 -10.92 17.13 0.19
N PRO A 233 -11.03 18.26 -0.53
CA PRO A 233 -9.98 18.71 -1.43
C PRO A 233 -8.77 19.27 -0.67
N MET A 234 -7.60 19.10 -1.27
CA MET A 234 -6.35 19.64 -0.76
C MET A 234 -5.33 19.84 -1.87
N TRP A 235 -4.45 20.81 -1.65
CA TRP A 235 -3.21 20.93 -2.40
C TRP A 235 -2.16 20.00 -1.85
N VAL A 236 -1.46 19.31 -2.74
CA VAL A 236 -0.40 18.36 -2.40
C VAL A 236 0.80 18.66 -3.28
N ALA A 237 1.97 18.86 -2.65
CA ALA A 237 3.23 19.10 -3.33
C ALA A 237 4.26 18.06 -2.91
N GLY A 238 5.02 17.53 -3.88
CA GLY A 238 6.03 16.52 -3.61
C GLY A 238 6.80 16.13 -4.87
N GLN A 239 7.72 15.19 -4.71
CA GLN A 239 8.52 14.67 -5.81
C GLN A 239 7.98 13.31 -6.27
N ILE A 240 7.84 13.10 -7.58
CA ILE A 240 7.47 11.80 -8.14
C ILE A 240 8.61 10.83 -7.87
N LYS A 241 8.33 9.81 -7.06
CA LYS A 241 9.29 8.75 -6.74
C LYS A 241 9.18 7.60 -7.73
N ASP A 242 7.94 7.21 -8.03
CA ASP A 242 7.67 6.01 -8.80
C ASP A 242 6.26 6.04 -9.41
N ILE A 243 6.08 5.35 -10.54
CA ILE A 243 4.83 5.23 -11.27
C ILE A 243 4.64 3.75 -11.65
N GLU A 244 3.70 3.08 -10.98
CA GLU A 244 3.42 1.66 -11.18
C GLU A 244 1.94 1.41 -11.48
N GLY A 245 1.68 0.90 -12.68
CA GLY A 245 0.32 0.58 -13.13
C GLY A 245 -0.60 1.81 -13.07
N ILE A 246 -1.59 1.75 -12.19
CA ILE A 246 -2.58 2.82 -11.94
C ILE A 246 -2.21 3.71 -10.73
N GLY A 247 -1.06 3.45 -10.10
CA GLY A 247 -0.57 4.16 -8.93
C GLY A 247 0.58 5.10 -9.25
N LEU A 248 0.60 6.24 -8.56
CA LEU A 248 1.76 7.12 -8.50
C LEU A 248 2.18 7.32 -7.05
N THR A 249 3.48 7.27 -6.81
CA THR A 249 4.07 7.51 -5.49
C THR A 249 4.79 8.85 -5.45
N LEU A 250 4.38 9.73 -4.53
CA LEU A 250 5.08 10.97 -4.20
C LEU A 250 5.91 10.80 -2.92
N GLU A 251 7.07 11.43 -2.86
CA GLU A 251 7.90 11.53 -1.66
C GLU A 251 8.16 12.97 -1.23
N GLN A 252 8.56 13.12 0.04
CA GLN A 252 8.80 14.41 0.70
C GLN A 252 7.59 15.35 0.62
N VAL A 253 6.40 14.77 0.80
CA VAL A 253 5.15 15.48 0.53
C VAL A 253 4.80 16.50 1.61
N GLU A 254 4.40 17.68 1.14
CA GLU A 254 3.73 18.72 1.91
C GLU A 254 2.29 18.86 1.40
N PHE A 255 1.34 19.18 2.29
CA PHE A 255 -0.07 19.33 1.91
C PHE A 255 -0.71 20.54 2.58
N LYS A 256 -1.73 21.09 1.92
CA LYS A 256 -2.56 22.20 2.41
C LYS A 256 -4.04 21.89 2.15
N PRO A 257 -4.83 21.58 3.20
CA PRO A 257 -6.28 21.44 3.10
C PRO A 257 -6.95 22.66 2.51
N ILE A 258 -7.96 22.45 1.66
CA ILE A 258 -8.81 23.51 1.12
C ILE A 258 -10.14 23.46 1.87
N GLN A 259 -10.60 24.59 2.40
CA GLN A 259 -11.94 24.70 2.96
C GLN A 259 -12.90 25.04 1.82
N ILE A 260 -13.87 24.16 1.58
CA ILE A 260 -15.02 24.48 0.72
C ILE A 260 -16.04 25.15 1.64
N GLU A 261 -16.35 26.43 1.38
CA GLU A 261 -17.47 27.16 2.02
C GLU A 261 -18.82 26.77 1.41
#